data_AF-A0A4Y2HY61-F1
#
_entry.id   AF-A0A4Y2HY61-F1
#
_cell.length_a   1.000
_cell.length_b   1.000
_cell.length_c   1.000
_cell.angle_alpha   90.00
_cell.angle_beta   90.00
_cell.angle_gamma   90.00
#
_symmetry.space_group_name_H-M   'P 1'
#
loop_
_entity.id
_entity.type
_entity.pdbx_description
1 polymer ?
#
loop_
_entity_poly.entity_id
_entity_poly.type
_entity_poly.pdbx_seq_one_letter_code
_entity_poly.pdbx_strand_id
1 'polypeptide(L)'
;MKSSEEICPRFDIQKMLPQYEKDGNMALYLTLCERQFKTLKVPPDLWVTYLISSLPAEIGRLLVPEKETKIHDFEYVKTALFQLLK
;
A
#
# COMPACT_ATOMS: atom_id res chain seq x y z
N MET A 1 29.10 -21.36 3.30
CA MET A 1 29.23 -20.16 2.43
C MET A 1 27.97 -20.02 1.59
N LYS A 2 27.02 -19.17 2.00
CA LYS A 2 26.47 -18.10 1.16
C LYS A 2 25.50 -17.26 1.97
N SER A 3 25.80 -15.97 1.95
CA SER A 3 25.02 -14.79 2.29
C SER A 3 24.11 -14.87 3.51
N SER A 4 24.63 -14.28 4.59
CA SER A 4 23.90 -13.26 5.32
C SER A 4 23.23 -12.34 4.28
N GLU A 5 21.97 -12.60 3.95
CA GLU A 5 21.12 -11.57 3.40
C GLU A 5 21.15 -10.48 4.46
N GLU A 6 21.86 -9.39 4.14
CA GLU A 6 21.76 -8.15 4.86
C GLU A 6 20.27 -7.87 4.97
N ILE A 7 19.70 -8.17 6.13
CA ILE A 7 18.42 -7.65 6.55
C ILE A 7 18.70 -6.16 6.59
N CYS A 8 18.38 -5.46 5.50
CA CYS A 8 18.18 -4.02 5.49
C CYS A 8 17.53 -3.72 6.84
N PRO A 9 18.05 -2.78 7.65
CA PRO A 9 17.50 -2.49 8.97
C PRO A 9 15.99 -2.49 8.78
N ARG A 10 15.25 -3.30 9.56
CA ARG A 10 13.80 -3.45 9.40
C ARG A 10 13.16 -2.08 9.68
N PHE A 11 13.27 -1.18 8.72
CA PHE A 11 12.58 0.08 8.67
C PHE A 11 11.14 -0.36 8.61
N ASP A 12 10.39 0.03 9.62
CA ASP A 12 8.97 -0.19 9.63
C ASP A 12 8.42 0.56 8.42
N ILE A 13 8.12 -0.18 7.34
CA ILE A 13 7.67 0.39 6.06
C ILE A 13 6.45 1.27 6.33
N GLN A 14 5.63 0.94 7.32
CA GLN A 14 4.50 1.74 7.77
C GLN A 14 4.91 3.15 8.23
N LYS A 15 6.10 3.32 8.83
CA LYS A 15 6.62 4.63 9.26
C LYS A 15 7.22 5.44 8.10
N MET A 16 7.54 4.80 6.98
CA MET A 16 8.10 5.44 5.79
C MET A 16 7.04 5.75 4.73
N LEU A 17 5.87 5.12 4.84
CA LEU A 17 4.74 5.45 4.01
C LEU A 17 4.22 6.85 4.33
N PRO A 18 3.78 7.61 3.31
CA PRO A 18 3.07 8.86 3.54
C PRO A 18 1.85 8.57 4.41
N GLN A 19 1.47 9.52 5.26
CA GLN A 19 0.21 9.43 6.00
C GLN A 19 -0.94 9.81 5.08
N TYR A 20 -2.06 9.09 5.19
CA TYR A 20 -3.26 9.45 4.47
C TYR A 20 -3.92 10.68 5.11
N GLU A 21 -4.05 11.75 4.32
CA GLU A 21 -4.81 12.94 4.69
C GLU A 21 -6.25 12.79 4.18
N LYS A 22 -7.24 12.93 5.08
CA LYS A 22 -8.66 12.73 4.76
C LYS A 22 -9.18 13.69 3.68
N ASP A 23 -8.66 14.93 3.68
CA ASP A 23 -8.98 15.96 2.69
C ASP A 23 -7.93 16.02 1.55
N GLY A 24 -6.95 15.11 1.59
CA GLY A 24 -5.87 15.02 0.63
C GLY A 24 -6.28 14.31 -0.66
N ASN A 25 -5.51 14.55 -1.73
CA ASN A 25 -5.73 13.88 -3.00
C ASN A 25 -5.31 12.40 -2.91
N MET A 26 -6.29 11.47 -2.94
CA MET A 26 -6.03 10.03 -2.92
C MET A 26 -5.11 9.57 -4.06
N ALA A 27 -5.22 10.18 -5.25
CA ALA A 27 -4.33 9.89 -6.38
C ALA A 27 -2.86 10.13 -6.03
N LEU A 28 -2.62 11.27 -5.37
CA LEU A 28 -1.30 11.68 -4.95
C LEU A 28 -0.77 10.75 -3.87
N TYR A 29 -1.60 10.41 -2.88
CA TYR A 29 -1.25 9.46 -1.83
C TYR A 29 -0.82 8.10 -2.41
N LEU A 30 -1.63 7.51 -3.31
CA LEU A 30 -1.31 6.22 -3.94
C LEU A 30 -0.02 6.28 -4.76
N THR A 31 0.19 7.37 -5.50
CA THR A 31 1.43 7.59 -6.28
C THR A 31 2.66 7.65 -5.37
N LEU A 32 2.54 8.31 -4.21
CA LEU A 32 3.62 8.41 -3.23
C LEU A 32 3.91 7.05 -2.58
N CYS A 33 2.90 6.28 -2.20
CA CYS A 33 3.05 4.92 -1.68
C CYS A 33 3.78 4.02 -2.68
N GLU A 34 3.36 4.02 -3.95
CA GLU A 34 3.99 3.24 -5.01
C GLU A 34 5.48 3.59 -5.18
N ARG A 35 5.80 4.88 -5.16
CA ARG A 35 7.18 5.35 -5.24
C ARG A 35 8.01 4.88 -4.04
N GLN A 36 7.44 4.90 -2.83
CA GLN A 36 8.14 4.41 -1.63
C GLN A 36 8.37 2.91 -1.69
N PHE A 37 7.38 2.12 -2.12
CA PHE A 37 7.55 0.69 -2.30
C PHE A 37 8.66 0.35 -3.30
N LYS A 38 8.72 1.06 -4.43
CA LYS A 38 9.81 0.93 -5.41
C LYS A 38 11.17 1.31 -4.83
N THR A 39 11.23 2.43 -4.09
CA THR A 39 12.46 2.93 -3.47
C THR A 39 13.02 1.96 -2.43
N LEU A 40 12.13 1.40 -1.61
CA LEU A 40 12.44 0.41 -0.57
C LEU A 40 12.55 -1.02 -1.12
N LYS A 41 12.36 -1.22 -2.43
CA LYS A 41 12.37 -2.53 -3.11
C LYS A 41 11.44 -3.55 -2.43
N VAL A 42 10.26 -3.10 -1.99
CA VAL A 42 9.26 -3.96 -1.37
C VAL A 42 8.77 -4.97 -2.42
N PRO A 43 8.64 -6.26 -2.07
CA PRO A 43 8.03 -7.26 -2.95
C PRO A 43 6.60 -6.84 -3.37
N PRO A 44 6.26 -6.84 -4.67
CA PRO A 44 4.95 -6.39 -5.16
C PRO A 44 3.74 -7.07 -4.51
N ASP A 45 3.87 -8.34 -4.15
CA ASP A 45 2.88 -9.14 -3.42
C ASP A 45 2.55 -8.59 -2.03
N LEU A 46 3.46 -7.81 -1.43
CA LEU A 46 3.25 -7.18 -0.13
C LEU A 46 2.72 -5.75 -0.22
N TRP A 47 2.72 -5.12 -1.40
CA TRP A 47 2.35 -3.70 -1.54
C TRP A 47 0.93 -3.42 -1.06
N VAL A 48 0.00 -4.30 -1.42
CA VAL A 48 -1.39 -4.13 -1.00
C VAL A 48 -1.56 -4.31 0.51
N THR A 49 -0.89 -5.32 1.10
CA THR A 49 -0.91 -5.55 2.54
C THR A 49 -0.41 -4.32 3.31
N TYR A 50 0.70 -3.73 2.85
CA TYR A 50 1.22 -2.51 3.47
C TYR A 50 0.31 -1.30 3.26
N LEU A 51 -0.27 -1.15 2.06
CA LEU A 51 -1.19 -0.06 1.73
C LEU A 51 -2.47 -0.11 2.56
N ILE A 52 -3.11 -1.28 2.69
CA ILE A 52 -4.34 -1.42 3.50
C ILE A 52 -4.05 -1.08 4.97
N SER A 53 -2.88 -1.51 5.47
CA SER A 53 -2.47 -1.25 6.84
C SER A 53 -2.14 0.22 7.12
N SER A 54 -1.80 1.01 6.09
CA SER A 54 -1.54 2.44 6.21
C SER A 54 -2.79 3.31 6.01
N LEU A 55 -3.87 2.73 5.48
CA LEU A 55 -5.15 3.41 5.29
C LEU A 55 -5.97 3.43 6.59
N PRO A 56 -6.81 4.47 6.80
CA PRO A 56 -7.81 4.45 7.85
C PRO A 56 -8.73 3.23 7.73
N ALA A 57 -9.11 2.65 8.87
CA ALA A 57 -9.97 1.46 8.91
C ALA A 57 -11.32 1.63 8.20
N GLU A 58 -11.82 2.87 8.05
CA GLU A 58 -13.01 3.17 7.25
C GLU A 58 -12.80 2.86 5.77
N ILE A 59 -11.66 3.27 5.20
CA ILE A 59 -11.33 3.06 3.78
C ILE A 59 -10.92 1.60 3.55
N GLY A 60 -10.09 1.04 4.45
CA GLY A 60 -9.68 -0.36 4.36
C GLY A 60 -10.88 -1.33 4.35
N ARG A 61 -11.93 -1.03 5.12
CA ARG A 61 -13.17 -1.82 5.13
C ARG A 61 -14.01 -1.72 3.86
N LEU A 62 -13.84 -0.68 3.05
CA LEU A 62 -14.52 -0.57 1.74
C LEU A 62 -13.87 -1.45 0.68
N LEU A 63 -12.62 -1.87 0.87
CA LEU A 63 -11.91 -2.76 -0.05
C LEU A 63 -12.21 -4.25 0.21
N VAL A 64 -12.63 -4.60 1.43
CA VAL A 64 -12.98 -5.98 1.84
C VAL A 64 -14.16 -6.58 1.05
N PRO A 65 -15.25 -5.86 0.73
CA PRO A 65 -16.44 -6.46 0.12
C PRO A 65 -16.31 -6.75 -1.38
N GLU A 66 -15.32 -6.18 -2.08
CA GLU A 66 -15.46 -6.01 -3.53
C GLU A 66 -14.90 -7.15 -4.40
N LYS A 67 -14.05 -8.06 -3.87
CA LYS A 67 -13.65 -9.39 -4.43
C LYS A 67 -12.41 -9.95 -3.72
N GLU A 68 -12.58 -10.95 -2.85
CA GLU A 68 -11.46 -11.70 -2.21
C GLU A 68 -10.39 -12.20 -3.19
N THR A 69 -10.74 -12.42 -4.46
CA THR A 69 -9.83 -12.95 -5.48
C THR A 69 -8.90 -11.92 -6.13
N LYS A 70 -9.15 -10.60 -5.97
CA LYS A 70 -8.34 -9.54 -6.62
C LYS A 70 -7.71 -8.55 -5.66
N ILE A 71 -7.92 -8.70 -4.34
CA ILE A 71 -7.34 -7.81 -3.33
C ILE A 71 -5.81 -7.82 -3.29
N HIS A 72 -5.16 -8.79 -3.94
CA HIS A 72 -3.70 -8.87 -4.03
C HIS A 72 -3.12 -8.11 -5.23
N ASP A 73 -3.96 -7.65 -6.16
CA ASP A 73 -3.54 -6.86 -7.32
C ASP A 73 -3.54 -5.37 -6.96
N PHE A 74 -2.35 -4.78 -6.97
CA PHE A 74 -2.16 -3.37 -6.65
C PHE A 74 -2.87 -2.42 -7.62
N GLU A 75 -2.95 -2.74 -8.92
CA GLU A 75 -3.66 -1.91 -9.90
C GLU A 75 -5.18 -1.97 -9.70
N TYR A 76 -5.68 -3.16 -9.36
CA TYR A 76 -7.08 -3.33 -8.98
C TYR A 76 -7.43 -2.50 -7.75
N VAL A 77 -6.62 -2.60 -6.68
CA VAL A 77 -6.85 -1.85 -5.43
C VAL A 77 -6.75 -0.35 -5.65
N LYS A 78 -5.78 0.14 -6.45
CA LYS A 78 -5.73 1.56 -6.83
C LYS A 78 -7.03 1.98 -7.49
N THR A 79 -7.49 1.24 -8.51
CA THR A 79 -8.73 1.57 -9.23
C THR A 79 -9.96 1.56 -8.33
N ALA A 80 -10.08 0.57 -7.43
CA ALA A 80 -11.16 0.48 -6.47
C ALA A 80 -11.16 1.68 -5.50
N LEU A 81 -10.02 2.02 -4.93
CA LEU A 81 -9.85 3.21 -4.07
C LEU A 81 -10.22 4.50 -4.79
N PHE A 82 -9.85 4.64 -6.06
CA PHE A 82 -10.23 5.77 -6.89
C PHE A 82 -11.74 5.87 -7.15
N GLN A 83 -12.43 4.74 -7.28
CA GLN A 83 -13.88 4.74 -7.51
C GLN A 83 -14.68 5.01 -6.23
N LEU A 84 -14.20 4.53 -5.08
CA LEU A 84 -14.85 4.69 -3.78
C LEU A 84 -14.81 6.12 -3.23
N LEU A 85 -13.83 6.92 -3.64
CA LEU A 85 -13.59 8.27 -3.12
C LEU A 85 -13.95 9.38 -4.12
N LYS A 86 -14.83 9.08 -5.09
CA LYS A 86 -15.41 10.06 -6.01
C LYS A 86 -16.44 10.98 -5.36
#